data_AF-A0AAJ5NGP6-F1
#
_entry.id   AF-A0AAJ5NGP6-F1
#
_cell.length_a   1.000
_cell.length_b   1.000
_cell.length_c   1.000
_cell.angle_alpha   90.00
_cell.angle_beta   90.00
_cell.angle_gamma   90.00
#
_symmetry.space_group_name_H-M   'P 1'
#
loop_
_entity.id
_entity.type
_entity.pdbx_description
1 polymer ?
#
loop_
_entity_poly.entity_id
_entity_poly.type
_entity_poly.pdbx_seq_one_letter_code
_entity_poly.pdbx_strand_id
1 'polypeptide(L)'
;MTGSDSRDLRHRSKHDDVPLPVVEMLVAQVQRMVEESGNPEEFDARSWLENWLHTPVPALGKRLPIEYLHDPDGTDLVSRILASSQSGAYW
;
A
#
# COMPACT_ATOMS: atom_id res chain seq x y z
N MET A 1 -33.84 -16.54 32.26
CA MET A 1 -33.98 -16.58 30.79
C MET A 1 -32.88 -15.70 30.22
N THR A 2 -31.89 -16.34 29.64
CA THR A 2 -30.57 -15.79 29.30
C THR A 2 -30.58 -15.13 27.93
N GLY A 3 -29.94 -13.96 27.83
CA GLY A 3 -29.17 -13.55 26.67
C GLY A 3 -29.94 -13.24 25.39
N SER A 4 -30.51 -12.05 25.31
CA SER A 4 -30.62 -11.33 24.03
C SER A 4 -29.95 -9.98 24.22
N ASP A 5 -28.64 -9.95 23.97
CA ASP A 5 -27.98 -8.72 23.52
C ASP A 5 -27.51 -8.98 22.08
N SER A 6 -28.27 -8.36 21.18
CA SER A 6 -28.07 -8.41 19.74
C SER A 6 -26.82 -7.63 19.37
N ARG A 7 -25.95 -8.29 18.61
CA ARG A 7 -25.36 -7.76 17.36
C ARG A 7 -25.03 -6.26 17.37
N ASP A 8 -23.92 -5.86 17.99
CA ASP A 8 -23.27 -4.60 17.62
C ASP A 8 -21.85 -4.49 18.23
N LEU A 9 -20.95 -5.41 17.86
CA LEU A 9 -19.54 -5.05 17.74
C LEU A 9 -19.14 -5.31 16.30
N ARG A 10 -19.60 -4.34 15.51
CA ARG A 10 -19.18 -3.98 14.16
C ARG A 10 -17.74 -4.40 13.95
N HIS A 11 -17.55 -5.31 13.01
CA HIS A 11 -16.58 -5.19 11.93
C HIS A 11 -15.47 -4.17 12.24
N ARG A 12 -14.54 -4.51 13.14
CA ARG A 12 -13.27 -3.78 13.20
C ARG A 12 -12.57 -4.21 11.93
N SER A 13 -12.82 -3.47 10.86
CA SER A 13 -12.16 -3.60 9.57
C SER A 13 -10.70 -3.83 9.85
N LYS A 14 -10.18 -5.00 9.49
CA LYS A 14 -8.75 -5.30 9.60
C LYS A 14 -7.93 -4.48 8.57
N HIS A 15 -8.50 -3.38 8.09
CA HIS A 15 -8.07 -2.54 6.98
C HIS A 15 -7.59 -1.15 7.46
N ASP A 16 -7.75 -0.78 8.75
CA ASP A 16 -7.50 0.59 9.22
C ASP A 16 -6.08 0.89 9.72
N ASP A 17 -5.20 -0.10 9.92
CA ASP A 17 -3.91 0.14 10.56
C ASP A 17 -2.74 -0.35 9.69
N VAL A 18 -2.62 0.16 8.46
CA VAL A 18 -1.29 0.12 7.81
C VAL A 18 -0.34 0.92 8.71
N PRO A 19 0.79 0.35 9.17
CA PRO A 19 1.68 1.06 10.06
C PRO A 19 2.15 2.36 9.38
N LEU A 20 1.87 3.51 9.99
CA LEU A 20 2.34 4.82 9.48
C LEU A 20 3.82 4.81 9.07
N PRO A 21 4.76 4.18 9.83
CA PRO A 21 6.15 4.12 9.42
C PRO A 21 6.38 3.38 8.09
N VAL A 22 5.57 2.37 7.78
CA VAL A 22 5.64 1.63 6.52
C VAL A 22 5.16 2.50 5.36
N VAL A 23 4.07 3.24 5.54
CA VAL A 23 3.57 4.18 4.52
C VAL A 23 4.61 5.24 4.23
N GLU A 24 5.17 5.90 5.25
CA GLU A 24 6.20 6.93 5.07
C GLU A 24 7.45 6.39 4.38
N MET A 25 7.88 5.17 4.71
CA MET A 25 9.00 4.51 4.04
C MET A 25 8.73 4.32 2.53
N LEU A 26 7.54 3.83 2.18
CA LEU A 26 7.15 3.62 0.78
C LEU A 26 7.01 4.96 0.04
N VAL A 27 6.44 5.99 0.65
CA VAL A 27 6.35 7.33 0.06
C VAL A 27 7.75 7.88 -0.22
N ALA A 28 8.67 7.78 0.74
CA ALA A 28 10.05 8.21 0.55
C ALA A 28 10.76 7.41 -0.58
N GLN A 29 10.42 6.13 -0.74
CA GLN A 29 10.93 5.32 -1.84
C GLN A 29 10.42 5.81 -3.20
N VAL A 30 9.11 6.07 -3.33
CA VAL A 30 8.53 6.61 -4.58
C VAL A 30 9.12 7.99 -4.89
N GLN A 31 9.25 8.85 -3.88
CA GLN A 31 9.83 10.19 -4.05
C GLN A 31 11.24 10.11 -4.65
N ARG A 32 12.11 9.25 -4.11
CA ARG A 32 13.45 9.03 -4.68
C ARG A 32 13.39 8.49 -6.10
N MET A 33 12.50 7.54 -6.38
CA MET A 33 12.35 6.98 -7.73
C MET A 33 11.98 8.07 -8.76
N VAL A 34 11.15 9.03 -8.37
CA VAL A 34 10.70 10.15 -9.22
C VAL A 34 11.81 11.19 -9.37
N GLU A 35 12.51 11.52 -8.28
CA GLU A 35 13.70 12.39 -8.30
C GLU A 35 14.78 11.84 -9.24
N GLU A 36 15.02 10.53 -9.23
CA GLU A 36 15.95 9.86 -10.14
C GLU A 36 15.46 9.84 -11.60
N SER A 37 14.14 9.89 -11.82
CA SER A 37 13.54 9.78 -13.15
C SER A 37 13.31 11.13 -13.84
N GLY A 38 13.45 12.26 -13.14
CA GLY A 38 13.28 13.58 -13.73
C GLY A 38 12.77 14.64 -12.77
N ASN A 39 11.54 15.11 -12.98
CA ASN A 39 11.02 16.28 -12.27
C ASN A 39 9.97 15.94 -11.19
N PRO A 40 10.32 16.01 -9.89
CA PRO A 40 9.42 15.71 -8.78
C PRO A 40 8.46 16.86 -8.43
N GLU A 41 8.62 18.08 -8.97
CA GLU A 41 7.92 19.29 -8.52
C GLU A 41 6.38 19.20 -8.56
N GLU A 42 5.81 18.42 -9.47
CA GLU A 42 4.35 18.26 -9.61
C GLU A 42 3.85 16.87 -9.19
N PHE A 43 4.74 16.02 -8.65
CA PHE A 43 4.41 14.64 -8.32
C PHE A 43 4.11 14.46 -6.83
N ASP A 44 2.86 14.18 -6.50
CA ASP A 44 2.46 13.82 -5.14
C ASP A 44 2.67 12.31 -4.90
N ALA A 45 3.83 11.96 -4.34
CA ALA A 45 4.18 10.59 -4.02
C ALA A 45 3.23 9.92 -3.02
N ARG A 46 2.63 10.67 -2.10
CA ARG A 46 1.67 10.13 -1.13
C ARG A 46 0.37 9.77 -1.83
N SER A 47 -0.24 10.72 -2.52
CA SER A 47 -1.50 10.49 -3.24
C SER A 47 -1.36 9.40 -4.30
N TRP A 48 -0.21 9.38 -5.00
CA TRP A 48 0.08 8.33 -5.97
C TRP A 48 0.23 6.96 -5.32
N LEU A 49 0.97 6.86 -4.20
CA LEU A 49 1.12 5.61 -3.46
C LEU A 49 -0.24 5.12 -2.95
N GLU A 50 -1.05 5.99 -2.34
CA GLU A 50 -2.39 5.63 -1.85
C GLU A 50 -3.26 5.08 -2.98
N ASN A 51 -3.27 5.71 -4.15
CA ASN A 51 -3.98 5.18 -5.32
C ASN A 51 -3.42 3.83 -5.78
N TRP A 52 -2.10 3.68 -5.80
CA TRP A 52 -1.43 2.44 -6.19
C TRP A 52 -1.73 1.29 -5.21
N LEU A 53 -1.75 1.55 -3.91
CA LEU A 53 -2.09 0.57 -2.86
C LEU A 53 -3.52 0.03 -2.99
N HIS A 54 -4.43 0.84 -3.54
CA HIS A 54 -5.82 0.47 -3.84
C HIS A 54 -6.02 -0.04 -5.28
N THR A 55 -4.96 -0.17 -6.07
CA THR A 55 -5.01 -0.71 -7.42
C THR A 55 -4.57 -2.17 -7.43
N PRO A 56 -5.30 -3.09 -8.11
CA PRO A 56 -4.90 -4.48 -8.17
C PRO A 56 -3.62 -4.66 -8.99
N VAL A 57 -2.59 -5.22 -8.38
CA VAL A 57 -1.28 -5.42 -9.02
C VAL A 57 -1.17 -6.85 -9.57
N PRO A 58 -0.92 -7.05 -10.88
CA PRO A 58 -0.79 -8.38 -11.47
C PRO A 58 0.29 -9.24 -10.81
N ALA A 59 1.41 -8.62 -10.42
CA ALA A 59 2.53 -9.30 -9.74
C ALA A 59 2.16 -9.87 -8.36
N LEU A 60 1.10 -9.35 -7.72
CA LEU A 60 0.53 -9.88 -6.47
C LEU A 60 -0.63 -10.86 -6.72
N GLY A 61 -0.79 -11.34 -7.96
CA GLY A 61 -1.92 -12.18 -8.34
C GLY A 61 -3.24 -11.38 -8.45
N LYS A 62 -3.17 -10.12 -8.89
CA LYS A 62 -4.31 -9.19 -9.01
C LYS A 62 -4.94 -8.81 -7.66
N ARG A 63 -4.14 -8.82 -6.60
CA ARG A 63 -4.53 -8.38 -5.25
C ARG A 63 -4.07 -6.97 -4.97
N LEU A 64 -4.64 -6.38 -3.93
CA LEU A 64 -4.33 -5.02 -3.52
C LEU A 64 -3.05 -5.01 -2.67
N PRO A 65 -2.04 -4.19 -2.98
CA PRO A 65 -0.83 -4.09 -2.16
C PRO A 65 -1.12 -3.75 -0.70
N ILE A 66 -2.17 -2.98 -0.42
CA ILE A 66 -2.59 -2.63 0.96
C ILE A 66 -2.88 -3.86 1.82
N GLU A 67 -3.33 -4.96 1.20
CA GLU A 67 -3.61 -6.21 1.90
C GLU A 67 -2.33 -6.90 2.38
N TYR A 68 -1.14 -6.50 1.93
CA TYR A 68 0.14 -7.11 2.30
C TYR A 68 0.96 -6.29 3.30
N LEU A 69 0.57 -5.04 3.56
CA LEU A 69 1.32 -4.13 4.45
C LEU A 69 1.15 -4.43 5.95
N HIS A 70 0.31 -5.41 6.30
CA HIS A 70 0.16 -5.89 7.67
C HIS A 70 1.30 -6.81 8.13
N ASP A 71 2.09 -7.31 7.17
CA ASP A 71 3.19 -8.23 7.40
C ASP A 71 4.51 -7.59 6.94
N PRO A 72 5.61 -7.69 7.70
CA PRO A 72 6.92 -7.19 7.27
C PRO A 72 7.40 -7.85 5.98
N ASP A 73 7.20 -9.16 5.78
CA ASP A 73 7.58 -9.87 4.56
C ASP A 73 6.73 -9.39 3.38
N GLY A 74 5.45 -9.13 3.62
CA GLY A 74 4.53 -8.55 2.64
C GLY A 74 4.90 -7.12 2.26
N THR A 75 5.33 -6.32 3.24
CA THR A 75 5.82 -4.96 3.03
C THR A 75 7.08 -4.95 2.16
N ASP A 76 8.05 -5.82 2.44
CA ASP A 76 9.25 -5.97 1.64
C ASP A 76 8.94 -6.40 0.20
N LEU A 77 7.97 -7.30 0.01
CA LEU A 77 7.50 -7.69 -1.31
C LEU A 77 6.90 -6.49 -2.07
N VAL A 78 6.00 -5.74 -1.42
CA VAL A 78 5.38 -4.55 -2.00
C VAL A 78 6.43 -3.50 -2.36
N SER A 79 7.41 -3.25 -1.49
CA SER A 79 8.54 -2.35 -1.75
C SER A 79 9.36 -2.77 -2.98
N ARG A 80 9.61 -4.07 -3.17
CA ARG A 80 10.33 -4.59 -4.35
C ARG A 80 9.54 -4.44 -5.64
N ILE A 81 8.23 -4.67 -5.59
CA ILE A 81 7.35 -4.50 -6.76
C ILE A 81 7.25 -3.02 -7.13
N LEU A 82 7.17 -2.15 -6.12
CA LEU A 82 7.20 -0.70 -6.28
C LEU A 82 8.49 -0.26 -6.99
N ALA A 83 9.67 -0.69 -6.51
CA ALA A 83 10.94 -0.44 -7.18
C ALA A 83 10.97 -0.97 -8.63
N SER A 84 10.40 -2.16 -8.86
CA SER A 84 10.31 -2.74 -10.20
C SER A 84 9.34 -1.98 -11.13
N SER A 85 8.45 -1.17 -10.58
CA SER A 85 7.54 -0.31 -11.36
C SER A 85 8.24 0.94 -11.92
N GLN A 86 9.39 1.36 -11.33
CA GLN A 86 10.22 2.46 -11.84
C GLN A 86 10.71 2.20 -13.28
N SER A 87 11.04 0.94 -13.59
CA SER A 87 11.63 0.56 -14.87
C SER A 87 10.59 0.34 -15.98
N GLY A 88 9.31 0.54 -15.71
CA GLY A 88 8.23 0.31 -16.68
C GLY A 88 8.09 -1.14 -17.15
N ALA A 89 8.70 -2.10 -16.45
CA ALA A 89 8.81 -3.48 -16.88
C ALA A 89 7.48 -4.28 -16.83
N TYR A 90 6.42 -3.72 -16.25
CA TYR A 90 5.11 -4.36 -16.13
C TYR A 90 3.97 -3.33 -16.29
N TRP A 91 3.74 -2.90 -17.53
CA TRP A 91 2.49 -2.26 -17.98
C TRP A 91 1.99 -2.95 -19.24
#